data_AF-A0A954I9I4-F1
#
_entry.id   AF-A0A954I9I4-F1
#
_cell.length_a   1.000
_cell.length_b   1.000
_cell.length_c   1.000
_cell.angle_alpha   90.00
_cell.angle_beta   90.00
_cell.angle_gamma   90.00
#
_symmetry.space_group_name_H-M   'P 1'
#
loop_
_entity.id
_entity.type
_entity.pdbx_description
1 polymer ?
#
loop_
_entity_poly.entity_id
_entity_poly.type
_entity_poly.pdbx_seq_one_letter_code
_entity_poly.pdbx_strand_id
1 'polypeptide(L)'
;MCADPVENGPQTSSPQSFPSPTTSSPASAADGDSASAEVHDAVADDSSVAELPITEAVLKPRRAQPFFGRHPWVFAGAVSELRTPPGHSGAVHEVVRLITSDGRFVAWGLLNRNSRIQIRLYSWDES
;
A
#
# COMPACT_ATOMS: atom_id res chain seq x y z
N MET A 1 25.02 -43.29 -49.39
CA MET A 1 25.13 -42.27 -48.33
C MET A 1 23.74 -41.93 -47.83
N CYS A 2 23.55 -42.06 -46.51
CA CYS A 2 22.58 -41.36 -45.64
C CYS A 2 21.08 -41.66 -45.89
N ALA A 3 20.42 -42.53 -45.11
CA ALA A 3 20.00 -42.44 -43.70
C ALA A 3 18.63 -41.72 -43.53
N ASP A 4 17.69 -42.45 -42.93
CA ASP A 4 16.27 -42.16 -42.71
C ASP A 4 15.98 -40.90 -41.85
N PRO A 5 14.83 -40.24 -42.02
CA PRO A 5 14.38 -39.20 -41.10
C PRO A 5 13.79 -39.81 -39.82
N VAL A 6 14.39 -39.42 -38.69
CA VAL A 6 13.98 -39.74 -37.32
C VAL A 6 12.64 -39.09 -36.98
N GLU A 7 11.63 -39.92 -36.69
CA GLU A 7 10.35 -39.53 -36.13
C GLU A 7 10.50 -39.31 -34.61
N ASN A 8 10.35 -38.05 -34.15
CA ASN A 8 10.28 -37.74 -32.72
C ASN A 8 8.82 -37.64 -32.29
N GLY A 9 8.32 -38.68 -31.62
CA GLY A 9 7.00 -38.69 -30.99
C GLY A 9 6.90 -37.71 -29.80
N PRO A 10 5.69 -37.24 -29.45
CA PRO A 10 5.49 -36.38 -28.30
C PRO A 10 5.71 -37.17 -27.00
N GLN A 11 6.73 -36.75 -26.24
CA GLN A 11 7.06 -37.23 -24.91
C GLN A 11 5.90 -36.96 -23.94
N THR A 12 5.55 -37.99 -23.19
CA THR A 12 4.57 -37.99 -22.11
C THR A 12 5.02 -37.04 -20.99
N SER A 13 4.10 -36.26 -20.44
CA SER A 13 4.34 -35.50 -19.21
C SER A 13 3.27 -35.90 -18.19
N SER A 14 3.62 -36.86 -17.35
CA SER A 14 2.83 -37.28 -16.19
C SER A 14 2.71 -36.13 -15.18
N PRO A 15 1.53 -35.89 -14.58
CA PRO A 15 1.40 -34.93 -13.49
C PRO A 15 2.02 -35.50 -12.20
N GLN A 16 2.99 -34.78 -11.62
CA GLN A 16 3.53 -35.12 -10.31
C GLN A 16 2.51 -34.75 -9.21
N SER A 17 2.06 -35.77 -8.46
CA SER A 17 1.29 -35.64 -7.23
C SER A 17 2.13 -35.00 -6.13
N PHE A 18 1.64 -33.91 -5.55
CA PHE A 18 2.18 -33.35 -4.31
C PHE A 18 1.41 -33.92 -3.11
N PRO A 19 2.08 -34.44 -2.06
CA PRO A 19 1.40 -34.83 -0.83
C PRO A 19 1.06 -33.58 0.01
N SER A 20 -0.16 -33.56 0.54
CA SER A 20 -0.65 -32.55 1.48
C SER A 20 0.11 -32.62 2.81
N PRO A 21 0.42 -31.48 3.46
CA PRO A 21 0.85 -31.50 4.86
C PRO A 21 -0.36 -31.71 5.78
N THR A 22 -0.43 -32.89 6.40
CA THR A 22 -1.11 -33.06 7.69
C THR A 22 -0.20 -32.52 8.78
N THR A 23 -0.67 -31.54 9.55
CA THR A 23 -0.11 -31.24 10.86
C THR A 23 -1.26 -30.93 11.81
N SER A 24 -1.33 -31.80 12.82
CA SER A 24 -2.23 -31.74 13.95
C SER A 24 -1.87 -30.61 14.91
N SER A 25 -2.93 -29.99 15.45
CA SER A 25 -3.06 -29.22 16.70
C SER A 25 -2.09 -29.58 17.84
N PRO A 26 -1.79 -28.68 18.82
CA PRO A 26 -2.83 -28.24 19.77
C PRO A 26 -2.78 -26.76 20.24
N ALA A 27 -3.85 -26.43 20.96
CA ALA A 27 -4.19 -25.17 21.63
C ALA A 27 -3.05 -24.48 22.40
N SER A 28 -3.00 -23.15 22.29
CA SER A 28 -2.30 -22.27 23.23
C SER A 28 -3.23 -21.13 23.62
N ALA A 29 -3.56 -21.09 24.90
CA ALA A 29 -4.30 -20.03 25.56
C ALA A 29 -3.49 -18.73 25.59
N ALA A 30 -4.17 -17.60 25.39
CA ALA A 30 -3.82 -16.30 25.93
C ALA A 30 -5.02 -15.34 25.74
N ASP A 31 -5.98 -15.40 26.66
CA ASP A 31 -6.81 -14.24 26.97
C ASP A 31 -5.90 -13.21 27.66
N GLY A 32 -5.47 -12.21 26.88
CA GLY A 32 -4.77 -11.02 27.36
C GLY A 32 -5.70 -9.83 27.16
N ASP A 33 -6.52 -9.58 28.18
CA ASP A 33 -7.41 -8.44 28.30
C ASP A 33 -6.63 -7.11 28.28
N SER A 34 -7.23 -6.13 27.61
CA SER A 34 -7.00 -4.70 27.72
C SER A 34 -5.60 -4.18 27.37
N ALA A 35 -5.51 -3.78 26.10
CA ALA A 35 -4.57 -2.80 25.60
C ALA A 35 -4.47 -1.60 26.57
N SER A 36 -3.28 -1.46 27.17
CA SER A 36 -2.83 -0.17 27.70
C SER A 36 -2.87 0.83 26.55
N ALA A 37 -3.88 1.69 26.57
CA ALA A 37 -3.87 2.95 25.85
C ALA A 37 -2.79 3.83 26.51
N GLU A 38 -1.53 3.58 26.14
CA GLU A 38 -0.47 4.56 26.39
C GLU A 38 -0.62 5.66 25.36
N VAL A 39 -1.45 6.61 25.79
CA VAL A 39 -1.55 7.98 25.33
C VAL A 39 -0.15 8.54 25.11
N HIS A 40 0.30 8.51 23.86
CA HIS A 40 1.42 9.34 23.46
C HIS A 40 0.91 10.77 23.40
N ASP A 41 1.26 11.51 24.46
CA ASP A 41 1.27 12.96 24.54
C ASP A 41 2.18 13.49 23.42
N ALA A 42 1.60 13.64 22.23
CA ALA A 42 2.15 14.52 21.22
C ALA A 42 1.37 15.81 21.37
N VAL A 43 1.84 16.66 22.28
CA VAL A 43 1.47 18.07 22.32
C VAL A 43 1.87 18.67 20.97
N ALA A 44 0.90 18.67 20.06
CA ALA A 44 0.99 19.39 18.80
C ALA A 44 0.82 20.86 19.16
N ASP A 45 1.94 21.56 19.03
CA ASP A 45 2.08 23.00 19.02
C ASP A 45 0.87 23.69 18.36
N ASP A 46 0.38 24.70 19.06
CA ASP A 46 -0.79 25.52 18.79
C ASP A 46 -0.78 26.11 17.38
N SER A 47 -1.66 25.61 16.50
CA SER A 47 -2.33 26.40 15.47
C SER A 47 -3.54 25.64 14.96
N SER A 48 -4.68 26.10 15.46
CA SER A 48 -5.99 25.49 15.40
C SER A 48 -6.70 25.80 14.07
N VAL A 49 -6.73 24.80 13.19
CA VAL A 49 -7.91 24.52 12.37
C VAL A 49 -8.22 23.06 12.62
N ALA A 50 -9.40 22.76 13.17
CA ALA A 50 -9.86 21.39 13.37
C ALA A 50 -10.20 20.78 11.99
N GLU A 51 -9.16 20.50 11.21
CA GLU A 51 -9.24 19.66 10.02
C GLU A 51 -9.58 18.25 10.48
N LEU A 52 -10.58 17.66 9.84
CA LEU A 52 -10.91 16.26 10.06
C LEU A 52 -9.62 15.44 9.89
N PRO A 53 -9.36 14.45 10.76
CA PRO A 53 -8.14 13.66 10.69
C PRO A 53 -8.10 12.92 9.35
N ILE A 54 -7.44 13.48 8.35
CA ILE A 54 -7.28 12.90 7.03
C ILE A 54 -6.00 12.08 6.96
N THR A 55 -6.05 10.99 6.21
CA THR A 55 -4.85 10.19 5.96
C THR A 55 -3.91 10.94 5.02
N GLU A 56 -2.65 11.10 5.41
CA GLU A 56 -1.63 11.74 4.59
C GLU A 56 -0.71 10.71 3.95
N ALA A 57 -0.41 10.88 2.68
CA ALA A 57 0.54 10.06 1.93
C ALA A 57 1.82 10.83 1.68
N VAL A 58 2.93 10.37 2.26
CA VAL A 58 4.24 11.00 2.12
C VAL A 58 4.95 10.40 0.91
N LEU A 59 5.36 11.24 -0.03
CA LEU A 59 6.17 10.82 -1.16
C LEU A 59 7.62 10.60 -0.78
N LYS A 60 8.26 9.66 -1.48
CA LYS A 60 9.71 9.50 -1.44
C LYS A 60 10.42 10.77 -1.97
N PRO A 61 11.59 11.11 -1.41
CA PRO A 61 12.38 12.23 -1.91
C PRO A 61 12.68 12.03 -3.41
N ARG A 62 12.67 13.14 -4.16
CA ARG A 62 12.91 13.18 -5.62
C ARG A 62 11.84 12.46 -6.47
N ARG A 63 10.75 11.94 -5.89
CA ARG A 63 9.62 11.35 -6.63
C ARG A 63 8.43 12.30 -6.79
N ALA A 64 8.52 13.54 -6.28
CA ALA A 64 7.48 14.55 -6.38
C ALA A 64 7.40 15.25 -7.75
N GLN A 65 8.51 15.25 -8.50
CA GLN A 65 8.64 15.97 -9.78
C GLN A 65 7.48 15.73 -10.79
N PRO A 66 7.04 14.50 -11.07
CA PRO A 66 5.97 14.26 -12.05
C PRO A 66 4.60 14.81 -11.61
N PHE A 67 4.34 15.01 -10.32
CA PHE A 67 3.04 15.47 -9.83
C PHE A 67 2.85 16.98 -10.01
N PHE A 68 3.94 17.75 -10.09
CA PHE A 68 3.89 19.16 -10.52
C PHE A 68 3.46 19.30 -11.98
N GLY A 69 3.71 18.27 -12.80
CA GLY A 69 3.17 18.14 -14.15
C GLY A 69 1.71 17.67 -14.20
N ARG A 70 0.99 17.68 -13.06
CA ARG A 70 -0.41 17.22 -12.91
C ARG A 70 -0.63 15.78 -13.37
N HIS A 71 0.38 14.92 -13.21
CA HIS A 71 0.23 13.50 -13.48
C HIS A 71 -0.69 12.86 -12.42
N PRO A 72 -1.81 12.21 -12.79
CA PRO A 72 -2.80 11.76 -11.80
C PRO A 72 -2.50 10.41 -11.13
N TRP A 73 -1.37 9.75 -11.42
CA TRP A 73 -1.11 8.37 -11.00
C TRP A 73 0.10 8.30 -10.08
N VAL A 74 -0.15 7.98 -8.81
CA VAL A 74 0.89 7.71 -7.81
C VAL A 74 1.06 6.21 -7.69
N PHE A 75 2.28 5.72 -7.91
CA PHE A 75 2.60 4.31 -7.75
C PHE A 75 2.96 3.98 -6.31
N ALA A 76 2.72 2.73 -5.88
CA ALA A 76 3.11 2.28 -4.54
C ALA A 76 4.61 2.48 -4.22
N GLY A 77 5.46 2.38 -5.25
CA GLY A 77 6.89 2.64 -5.09
C GLY A 77 7.28 4.10 -4.88
N ALA A 78 6.38 5.05 -5.18
CA ALA A 78 6.60 6.49 -4.99
C ALA A 78 6.18 6.96 -3.59
N VAL A 79 5.33 6.22 -2.88
CA VAL A 79 4.93 6.50 -1.50
C VAL A 79 5.99 5.95 -0.55
N SER A 80 6.36 6.75 0.44
CA SER A 80 7.31 6.40 1.50
C SER A 80 6.57 5.83 2.70
N GLU A 81 5.59 6.57 3.20
CA GLU A 81 4.78 6.21 4.35
C GLU A 81 3.36 6.79 4.22
N LEU A 82 2.43 6.22 4.97
CA LEU A 82 1.05 6.68 5.05
C LEU A 82 0.75 7.04 6.51
N ARG A 83 0.56 8.32 6.80
CA ARG A 83 0.18 8.80 8.13
C ARG A 83 -1.32 8.70 8.25
N THR A 84 -1.76 7.61 8.87
CA THR A 84 -3.19 7.35 9.09
C THR A 84 -3.54 7.80 10.50
N PRO A 85 -4.36 8.84 10.67
CA PRO A 85 -4.76 9.30 12.00
C PRO A 85 -5.72 8.32 12.69
N PRO A 86 -5.85 8.38 14.03
CA PRO A 86 -6.73 7.49 14.78
C PRO A 86 -8.18 7.63 14.29
N GLY A 87 -8.82 6.49 14.00
CA GLY A 87 -10.17 6.43 13.44
C GLY A 87 -10.21 6.18 11.93
N HIS A 88 -9.08 6.28 11.22
CA HIS A 88 -8.96 5.90 9.82
C HIS A 88 -8.23 4.56 9.70
N SER A 89 -8.66 3.73 8.75
CA SER A 89 -8.01 2.44 8.47
C SER A 89 -7.02 2.54 7.30
N GLY A 90 -7.00 3.67 6.59
CA GLY A 90 -6.34 3.77 5.29
C GLY A 90 -6.97 2.78 4.30
N ALA A 91 -8.30 2.69 4.32
CA ALA A 91 -9.08 1.73 3.57
C ALA A 91 -9.05 2.04 2.07
N VAL A 92 -9.58 1.13 1.26
CA VAL A 92 -9.74 1.35 -0.18
C VAL A 92 -10.78 2.45 -0.39
N HIS A 93 -10.49 3.37 -1.31
CA HIS A 93 -11.29 4.55 -1.64
C HIS A 93 -11.34 5.63 -0.56
N GLU A 94 -10.37 5.66 0.35
CA GLU A 94 -10.23 6.74 1.32
C GLU A 94 -9.59 7.97 0.67
N VAL A 95 -10.07 9.16 1.04
CA VAL A 95 -9.46 10.44 0.63
C VAL A 95 -8.14 10.61 1.38
N VAL A 96 -7.09 10.91 0.62
CA VAL A 96 -5.76 11.12 1.15
C VAL A 96 -5.17 12.43 0.66
N ARG A 97 -4.43 13.09 1.54
CA ARG A 97 -3.62 14.27 1.22
C ARG A 97 -2.23 13.83 0.80
N LEU A 98 -1.85 14.10 -0.43
CA LEU A 98 -0.51 13.78 -0.93
C LEU A 98 0.44 14.92 -0.54
N ILE A 99 1.50 14.58 0.20
CA ILE A 99 2.54 15.53 0.62
C ILE A 99 3.92 15.08 0.16
N THR A 100 4.83 16.03 -0.06
CA THR A 100 6.24 15.74 -0.32
C THR A 100 6.95 15.27 0.95
N SER A 101 8.16 14.76 0.80
CA SER A 101 9.05 14.47 1.93
C SER A 101 9.35 15.71 2.80
N ASP A 102 9.19 16.91 2.24
CA ASP A 102 9.40 18.19 2.92
C ASP A 102 8.10 18.74 3.56
N GLY A 103 7.02 17.96 3.55
CA GLY A 103 5.72 18.35 4.11
C GLY A 103 4.90 19.31 3.25
N ARG A 104 5.28 19.53 1.98
CA ARG A 104 4.51 20.41 1.08
C ARG A 104 3.33 19.66 0.49
N PHE A 105 2.17 20.29 0.49
CA PHE A 105 1.00 19.78 -0.22
C PHE A 105 1.27 19.67 -1.72
N VAL A 106 0.79 18.57 -2.31
CA VAL A 106 0.88 18.31 -3.74
C VAL A 106 -0.51 18.24 -4.35
N ALA A 107 -1.37 17.38 -3.80
CA ALA A 107 -2.68 17.08 -4.37
C ALA A 107 -3.55 16.25 -3.41
N TRP A 108 -4.85 16.29 -3.63
CA TRP A 108 -5.82 15.35 -3.07
C TRP A 108 -5.96 14.12 -3.96
N GLY A 109 -6.05 12.95 -3.33
CA GLY A 109 -6.21 11.69 -4.02
C GLY A 109 -7.09 10.69 -3.30
N LEU A 110 -7.37 9.60 -3.99
CA LEU A 110 -8.05 8.43 -3.44
C LEU A 110 -7.08 7.25 -3.38
N LEU A 111 -7.02 6.60 -2.20
CA LEU A 111 -6.16 5.45 -1.96
C LEU A 111 -6.77 4.16 -2.50
N ASN A 112 -5.97 3.36 -3.19
CA ASN A 112 -6.30 2.01 -3.61
C ASN A 112 -5.10 1.07 -3.36
N ARG A 113 -5.12 0.37 -2.22
CA ARG A 113 -4.06 -0.58 -1.86
C ARG A 113 -4.02 -1.85 -2.73
N ASN A 114 -5.10 -2.16 -3.45
CA ASN A 114 -5.20 -3.34 -4.30
C ASN A 114 -4.60 -3.14 -5.71
N SER A 115 -4.12 -1.92 -6.02
CA SER A 115 -3.62 -1.56 -7.34
C SER A 115 -2.15 -1.14 -7.31
N ARG A 116 -1.45 -1.34 -8.43
CA ARG A 116 -0.11 -0.77 -8.66
C ARG A 116 -0.13 0.76 -8.65
N ILE A 117 -1.23 1.36 -9.09
CA ILE A 117 -1.50 2.80 -8.94
C ILE A 117 -2.18 2.97 -7.59
N GLN A 118 -1.37 3.24 -6.58
CA GLN A 118 -1.78 3.26 -5.18
C GLN A 118 -2.65 4.46 -4.87
N ILE A 119 -2.40 5.62 -5.49
CA ILE A 119 -3.21 6.82 -5.28
C ILE A 119 -3.56 7.42 -6.64
N ARG A 120 -4.84 7.72 -6.83
CA ARG A 120 -5.33 8.48 -7.98
C ARG A 120 -5.61 9.91 -7.53
N LEU A 121 -4.92 10.87 -8.13
CA LEU A 121 -5.10 12.29 -7.82
C LEU A 121 -6.26 12.87 -8.60
N TYR A 122 -7.03 13.75 -7.97
CA TYR A 122 -8.20 14.40 -8.57
C TYR A 122 -8.24 15.91 -8.37
N SER A 123 -7.58 16.45 -7.34
CA SER A 123 -7.44 17.90 -7.12
C SER A 123 -6.01 18.26 -6.75
N TRP A 124 -5.54 19.42 -7.21
CA TRP A 124 -4.25 20.03 -6.82
C TRP A 124 -4.47 21.33 -6.06
N ASP A 125 -5.73 21.65 -5.77
CA ASP A 125 -6.08 22.82 -5.00
C ASP A 125 -6.12 22.49 -3.52
N GLU A 126 -5.51 23.33 -2.71
CA GLU A 126 -5.50 23.23 -1.24
C GLU A 126 -6.64 24.06 -0.61
N SER A 127 -7.38 24.83 -1.43
CA SER A 127 -8.41 25.79 -1.00
C SER A 127 -9.59 25.18 -0.23
#